data_AF-A0A8S3BVR1-F1
#
_entry.id   AF-A0A8S3BVR1-F1
#
_cell.length_a   1.000
_cell.length_b   1.000
_cell.length_c   1.000
_cell.angle_alpha   90.00
_cell.angle_beta   90.00
_cell.angle_gamma   90.00
#
_symmetry.space_group_name_H-M   'P 1'
#
loop_
_entity.id
_entity.type
_entity.pdbx_description
1 polymer ?
#
loop_
_entity_poly.entity_id
_entity_poly.type
_entity_poly.pdbx_seq_one_letter_code
_entity_poly.pdbx_strand_id
1 'polypeptide(L)' 'LFSAEMNEPPLVRIAANCVRRLIYQYRDDFVAGLIVAGWDKKLGGQVYSCPLGGLLSRQ' A
#
# COMPACT_ATOMS: atom_id res chain seq x y z
N LEU A 1 5.89 -12.54 4.61
CA LEU A 1 4.73 -12.84 5.48
C LEU A 1 3.44 -12.97 4.66
N PHE A 2 2.86 -11.92 4.04
CA PHE A 2 1.61 -12.06 3.26
C PHE A 2 1.65 -13.03 2.05
N SER A 3 2.72 -13.05 1.24
CA SER A 3 2.85 -14.03 0.13
C SER A 3 3.11 -15.46 0.61
N ALA A 4 3.63 -15.65 1.82
CA ALA A 4 3.96 -16.99 2.33
C ALA A 4 2.72 -17.71 2.88
N GLU A 5 1.71 -16.97 3.35
CA GLU A 5 0.47 -17.53 3.91
C GLU A 5 -0.63 -17.72 2.86
N MET A 6 -0.66 -16.92 1.80
CA MET A 6 -1.79 -16.92 0.85
C MET A 6 -1.62 -17.86 -0.36
N ASN A 7 -0.46 -18.51 -0.57
CA ASN A 7 -0.15 -19.29 -1.78
C ASN A 7 -0.36 -18.52 -3.12
N GLU A 8 -0.72 -17.24 -3.06
CA GLU A 8 -0.91 -16.32 -4.16
C GLU A 8 -0.29 -14.96 -3.81
N PRO A 9 0.19 -14.19 -4.81
CA PRO A 9 0.65 -12.84 -4.59
C PRO A 9 -0.50 -11.96 -4.06
N PRO A 10 -0.26 -11.14 -3.02
CA PRO A 10 -1.30 -10.29 -2.45
C PRO A 10 -1.77 -9.23 -3.44
N LEU A 11 -3.02 -8.80 -3.29
CA LEU A 11 -3.57 -7.70 -4.08
C LEU A 11 -2.80 -6.41 -3.82
N VAL A 12 -2.65 -5.56 -4.84
CA VAL A 12 -1.93 -4.29 -4.72
C VAL A 12 -2.53 -3.41 -3.62
N ARG A 13 -3.87 -3.46 -3.48
CA ARG A 13 -4.61 -2.80 -2.40
C ARG A 13 -4.23 -3.27 -0.99
N ILE A 14 -3.88 -4.54 -0.82
CA ILE A 14 -3.45 -5.08 0.48
C ILE A 14 -2.09 -4.49 0.84
N ALA A 15 -1.16 -4.49 -0.12
CA ALA A 15 0.15 -3.85 0.06
C ALA A 15 0.01 -2.36 0.38
N ALA A 16 -0.86 -1.63 -0.32
CA ALA A 16 -1.12 -0.22 -0.05
C ALA A 16 -1.65 0.02 1.37
N ASN A 17 -2.55 -0.84 1.87
CA ASN A 17 -3.05 -0.73 3.24
C ASN A 17 -1.97 -1.00 4.31
N CYS A 18 -1.03 -1.91 4.06
CA CYS A 18 0.12 -2.13 4.93
C CYS A 18 1.00 -0.88 4.99
N VAL A 19 1.30 -0.29 3.83
CA VAL A 19 2.08 0.95 3.73
C VAL A 19 1.39 2.11 4.45
N ARG A 20 0.07 2.22 4.35
CA ARG A 20 -0.70 3.22 5.11
C ARG A 20 -0.54 3.07 6.61
N ARG A 21 -0.59 1.84 7.14
CA ARG A 21 -0.38 1.58 8.58
C ARG A 21 1.02 1.97 9.03
N LEU A 22 2.03 1.69 8.19
CA LEU A 22 3.40 2.13 8.41
C LEU A 22 3.49 3.66 8.50
N ILE A 23 2.92 4.40 7.55
CA ILE A 23 2.93 5.88 7.61
C ILE A 23 2.21 6.38 8.85
N TYR A 24 1.06 5.81 9.22
CA TYR A 24 0.38 6.22 10.46
C TYR A 24 1.18 5.93 11.72
N GLN A 25 1.97 4.85 11.75
CA GLN A 25 2.80 4.51 12.90
C GLN A 25 4.00 5.46 13.03
N TYR A 26 4.57 5.90 11.92
CA TYR A 26 5.77 6.75 11.88
C TYR A 26 5.47 8.21 11.50
N ARG A 27 4.21 8.64 11.54
CA ARG A 27 3.76 9.96 11.07
C ARG A 27 4.48 11.14 11.71
N ASP A 28 4.94 10.97 12.96
CA ASP A 28 5.60 12.02 13.73
C ASP A 28 7.13 11.98 13.54
N ASP A 29 7.67 10.84 13.10
CA ASP A 29 9.11 10.61 12.87
C ASP A 29 9.51 10.69 11.38
N PHE A 30 8.53 10.62 10.47
CA PHE A 30 8.77 10.39 9.04
C PHE A 30 7.86 11.25 8.15
N VAL A 31 8.45 12.27 7.53
CA VAL A 31 7.77 13.17 6.58
C VAL A 31 8.00 12.68 5.15
N ALA A 32 7.35 11.58 4.76
CA ALA A 32 7.40 11.07 3.39
C ALA A 32 6.02 10.66 2.87
N GLY A 33 5.73 11.01 1.62
CA GLY A 33 4.64 10.43 0.85
C GLY A 33 5.13 9.17 0.13
N LEU A 34 4.42 8.06 0.28
CA LEU A 34 4.76 6.80 -0.40
C LEU A 34 3.80 6.53 -1.55
N ILE A 35 4.33 5.90 -2.60
CA ILE A 35 3.55 5.39 -3.73
C ILE A 35 3.67 3.87 -3.73
N VAL A 36 2.52 3.20 -3.82
CA VAL A 36 2.43 1.75 -3.98
C VAL A 36 1.86 1.45 -5.35
N ALA A 37 2.73 1.04 -6.27
CA ALA A 37 2.35 0.62 -7.61
C ALA A 37 2.51 -0.90 -7.73
N GLY A 38 1.60 -1.52 -8.46
CA GLY A 38 1.67 -2.95 -8.72
C GLY A 38 0.60 -3.40 -9.71
N TRP A 39 0.62 -4.69 -10.03
CA TRP A 39 -0.39 -5.33 -10.84
C TRP A 39 -0.90 -6.57 -10.11
N ASP A 40 -2.22 -6.78 -10.09
CA ASP A 40 -2.81 -8.03 -9.63
C ASP A 40 -3.86 -8.55 -10.62
N LYS A 41 -4.18 -9.84 -10.49
CA LYS A 41 -5.10 -10.53 -11.41
C LYS A 41 -6.55 -10.05 -11.31
N LYS A 42 -6.95 -9.38 -10.20
CA LYS A 42 -8.34 -8.98 -9.96
C LYS A 42 -8.66 -7.60 -10.54
N LEU A 43 -7.74 -6.64 -10.37
CA LEU A 43 -7.96 -5.24 -10.70
C LEU A 43 -6.91 -4.69 -11.68
N GLY A 44 -5.98 -5.53 -12.14
CA GLY A 44 -4.94 -5.16 -13.09
C GLY A 44 -3.93 -4.19 -12.46
N GLY A 45 -3.37 -3.32 -13.31
CA GLY A 45 -2.42 -2.28 -12.89
C GLY A 45 -3.08 -1.27 -11.96
N GLN A 46 -2.44 -1.01 -10.83
CA GLN A 46 -2.93 -0.10 -9.79
C GLN A 46 -1.78 0.71 -9.22
N VAL A 47 -2.04 2.00 -8.98
CA VAL A 47 -1.14 2.90 -8.28
C VAL A 47 -1.90 3.56 -7.14
N TYR A 48 -1.34 3.50 -5.93
CA TYR A 48 -1.90 4.08 -4.72
C TYR A 48 -0.94 5.12 -4.15
N SER A 49 -1.42 6.33 -3.92
CA SER A 49 -0.69 7.35 -3.16
C SER A 49 -1.09 7.30 -1.70
N CYS A 50 -0.10 7.29 -0.82
CA CYS A 50 -0.26 7.40 0.63
C CYS A 50 0.51 8.66 1.11
N PRO A 51 -0.15 9.83 1.12
CA PRO A 51 0.40 11.04 1.72
C PRO A 51 0.32 10.96 3.25
N LEU A 52 0.98 11.90 3.94
CA LEU A 52 1.08 11.96 5.41
C LEU A 52 -0.28 11.98 6.14
N GLY A 53 -1.35 12.43 5.48
CA GLY A 53 -2.72 12.37 6.03
C GLY A 53 -3.34 10.97 6.02
N GLY A 54 -2.71 9.99 5.36
CA GLY A 54 -3.14 8.61 5.25
C GLY A 54 -4.36 8.35 4.37
N LEU A 55 -4.79 9.34 3.58
CA LEU A 55 -5.82 9.14 2.55
C LEU A 55 -5.25 8.29 1.41
N LEU A 56 -5.81 7.11 1.19
CA LEU A 56 -5.34 6.18 0.18
C LEU A 56 -6.08 6.44 -1.13
N SER A 57 -5.43 7.13 -2.07
CA SER A 57 -6.04 7.50 -3.36
C SER A 57 -5.48 6.63 -4.49
N ARG A 58 -6.36 6.11 -5.33
CA ARG A 58 -5.97 5.40 -6.56
C ARG A 58 -5.78 6.42 -7.68
N GLN A 59 -4.63 6.37 -8.35
CA GLN A 59 -4.35 7.12 -9.58
C GLN A 59 -4.57 6.20 -10.80
#